data_AF-A0A1Q2U1G4-F1
#
_entry.id   AF-A0A1Q2U1G4-F1
#
_cell.length_a   1.000
_cell.length_b   1.000
_cell.length_c   1.000
_cell.angle_alpha   90.00
_cell.angle_beta   90.00
_cell.angle_gamma   90.00
#
_symmetry.space_group_name_H-M   'P 1'
#
loop_
_entity.id
_entity.type
_entity.pdbx_description
1 polymer ?
#
loop_
_entity_poly.entity_id
_entity_poly.type
_entity_poly.pdbx_seq_one_letter_code
_entity_poly.pdbx_strand_id
1 'polypeptide(L)'
;MKHSSRYPQDWQAIALEVKEEADWRCEFCGLACIPPDVKIKGINRNLRAVLTLSVHHKNYIPEDNRRENLIALCSACHLRQHQRRHGSLPLGQMSLFGELS
;
A
#
# COMPACT_ATOMS: atom_id res chain seq x y z
N MET A 1 -3.72 1.16 17.71
CA MET A 1 -4.10 2.57 17.88
C MET A 1 -3.67 3.35 16.64
N LYS A 2 -4.59 4.02 15.95
CA LYS A 2 -4.26 4.86 14.78
C LYS A 2 -3.60 6.15 15.31
N HIS A 3 -2.32 6.36 15.03
CA HIS A 3 -1.66 7.65 15.24
C HIS A 3 -2.21 8.67 14.22
N SER A 4 -3.45 9.12 14.39
CA SER A 4 -4.06 10.12 13.48
C SER A 4 -3.58 11.54 13.74
N SER A 5 -2.82 11.77 14.82
CA SER A 5 -2.38 13.11 15.22
C SER A 5 -1.23 13.70 14.39
N ARG A 6 -0.58 12.89 13.53
CA ARG A 6 0.54 13.35 12.68
C ARG A 6 0.13 13.65 11.24
N TYR A 7 -1.08 13.27 10.87
CA TYR A 7 -1.60 13.53 9.53
C TYR A 7 -2.52 14.75 9.59
N PRO A 8 -2.49 15.63 8.57
CA PRO A 8 -3.46 16.70 8.45
C PRO A 8 -4.87 16.13 8.35
N GLN A 9 -5.88 16.91 8.72
CA GLN A 9 -7.29 16.52 8.62
C GLN A 9 -7.68 16.18 7.18
N ASP A 10 -7.04 16.83 6.21
CA ASP A 10 -7.31 16.69 4.77
C ASP A 10 -6.56 15.51 4.11
N TRP A 11 -5.87 14.67 4.88
CA TRP A 11 -5.12 13.52 4.34
C TRP A 11 -5.95 12.63 3.43
N GLN A 12 -7.25 12.44 3.73
CA GLN A 12 -8.12 11.62 2.88
C GLN A 12 -8.30 12.21 1.48
N ALA A 13 -8.41 13.54 1.37
CA ALA A 13 -8.51 14.24 0.10
C ALA A 13 -7.18 14.17 -0.68
N ILE A 14 -6.07 14.50 -0.02
CA ILE A 14 -4.72 14.42 -0.61
C ILE A 14 -4.45 13.00 -1.13
N ALA A 15 -4.76 11.98 -0.31
CA ALA A 15 -4.55 10.59 -0.69
C ALA A 15 -5.49 10.12 -1.80
N LEU A 16 -6.66 10.75 -1.96
CA LEU A 16 -7.57 10.47 -3.07
C LEU A 16 -7.02 11.09 -4.36
N GLU A 17 -6.65 12.37 -4.34
CA GLU A 17 -6.06 13.09 -5.48
C GLU A 17 -4.86 12.34 -6.06
N VAL A 18 -3.92 11.91 -5.20
CA VAL A 18 -2.74 11.14 -5.64
C VAL A 18 -3.12 9.80 -6.29
N LYS A 19 -4.20 9.15 -5.85
CA LYS A 19 -4.66 7.88 -6.44
C LYS A 19 -5.37 8.10 -7.77
N GLU A 20 -6.13 9.19 -7.89
CA GLU A 20 -6.80 9.59 -9.12
C GLU A 20 -5.78 10.00 -10.19
N GLU A 21 -4.77 10.80 -9.83
CA GLU A 21 -3.66 11.15 -10.74
C GLU A 21 -2.86 9.93 -11.21
N ALA A 22 -2.81 8.87 -10.39
CA ALA A 22 -2.17 7.61 -10.75
C ALA A 22 -3.08 6.65 -11.53
N ASP A 23 -4.27 7.07 -11.96
CA ASP A 23 -5.28 6.24 -12.63
C ASP A 23 -5.60 4.95 -11.85
N TRP A 24 -5.55 5.01 -10.52
CA TRP A 24 -5.67 3.85 -9.64
C TRP A 24 -4.66 2.72 -9.94
N ARG A 25 -3.49 3.06 -10.47
CA ARG A 25 -2.41 2.12 -10.75
C ARG A 25 -1.24 2.33 -9.80
N CYS A 26 -0.58 1.23 -9.45
CA CYS A 26 0.65 1.29 -8.68
C CYS A 26 1.74 2.00 -9.49
N GLU A 27 2.26 3.12 -9.01
CA GLU A 27 3.33 3.89 -9.68
C GLU A 27 4.67 3.14 -9.68
N PHE A 28 4.82 2.05 -8.91
CA PHE A 28 6.04 1.22 -8.90
C PHE A 28 5.97 0.01 -9.85
N CYS A 29 4.86 -0.73 -9.86
CA CYS A 29 4.74 -1.98 -10.65
C CYS A 29 3.67 -1.96 -11.75
N GLY A 30 2.89 -0.88 -11.86
CA GLY A 30 1.83 -0.73 -12.87
C GLY A 30 0.54 -1.50 -12.61
N LEU A 31 0.46 -2.29 -11.52
CA LEU A 31 -0.74 -3.07 -11.19
C LEU A 31 -1.96 -2.14 -11.05
N ALA A 32 -3.03 -2.46 -11.77
CA ALA A 32 -4.32 -1.78 -11.62
C ALA A 32 -4.99 -2.22 -10.30
N CYS A 33 -5.22 -1.26 -9.43
CA CYS A 33 -5.90 -1.42 -8.16
C CYS A 33 -7.36 -1.00 -8.28
N ILE A 34 -8.16 -1.35 -7.27
CA ILE A 34 -9.62 -1.14 -7.30
C ILE A 34 -10.00 -0.05 -6.29
N PRO A 35 -10.74 0.99 -6.73
CA PRO A 35 -11.32 1.97 -5.82
C PRO A 35 -12.26 1.35 -4.77
N PRO A 36 -12.35 1.93 -3.56
CA PRO A 36 -13.12 1.36 -2.45
C PRO A 36 -14.63 1.31 -2.68
N ASP A 37 -15.16 2.14 -3.58
CA ASP A 37 -16.55 2.25 -4.00
C ASP A 37 -16.92 1.29 -5.15
N VAL A 38 -15.92 0.82 -5.91
CA VAL A 38 -16.15 -0.09 -7.05
C VAL A 38 -16.38 -1.52 -6.55
N LYS A 39 -17.55 -2.09 -6.90
CA LYS A 39 -17.93 -3.48 -6.64
C LYS A 39 -17.72 -4.33 -7.89
N ILE A 40 -16.85 -5.34 -7.81
CA ILE A 40 -16.58 -6.28 -8.90
C ILE A 40 -17.07 -7.67 -8.49
N LYS A 41 -17.85 -8.31 -9.37
CA LYS A 41 -18.32 -9.70 -9.14
C LYS A 41 -17.12 -10.65 -9.10
N GLY A 42 -17.13 -11.59 -8.16
CA GLY A 42 -16.08 -12.62 -8.02
C GLY A 42 -14.85 -12.20 -7.22
N ILE A 43 -14.78 -10.94 -6.73
CA ILE A 43 -13.68 -10.51 -5.86
C ILE A 43 -14.05 -10.74 -4.40
N ASN A 44 -13.29 -11.61 -3.73
CA ASN A 44 -13.39 -11.81 -2.28
C ASN A 44 -12.57 -10.77 -1.50
N ARG A 45 -12.74 -10.74 -0.17
CA ARG A 45 -12.07 -9.79 0.72
C ARG A 45 -10.54 -9.82 0.61
N ASN A 46 -9.94 -11.00 0.46
CA ASN A 46 -8.48 -11.16 0.40
C ASN A 46 -7.92 -10.56 -0.89
N LEU A 47 -8.54 -10.90 -2.03
CA LEU A 47 -8.17 -10.33 -3.32
C LEU A 47 -8.37 -8.81 -3.34
N ARG A 48 -9.46 -8.31 -2.72
CA ARG A 48 -9.67 -6.86 -2.56
C ARG A 48 -8.55 -6.20 -1.76
N ALA A 49 -8.11 -6.83 -0.66
CA ALA A 49 -7.00 -6.29 0.13
C ALA A 49 -5.69 -6.21 -0.66
N VAL A 50 -5.39 -7.20 -1.51
CA VAL A 50 -4.22 -7.19 -2.40
C VAL A 50 -4.31 -6.06 -3.44
N LEU A 51 -5.51 -5.84 -3.98
CA LEU A 51 -5.79 -4.83 -5.01
C LEU A 51 -6.11 -3.43 -4.44
N THR A 52 -5.83 -3.18 -3.16
CA THR A 52 -5.96 -1.86 -2.55
C THR A 52 -4.75 -0.98 -2.91
N LEU A 53 -5.02 0.27 -3.31
CA LEU A 53 -4.00 1.29 -3.52
C LEU A 53 -3.86 2.17 -2.27
N SER A 54 -2.63 2.28 -1.78
CA SER A 54 -2.24 3.12 -0.62
C SER A 54 -1.27 4.20 -1.07
N VAL A 55 -1.23 5.33 -0.37
CA VAL A 55 -0.24 6.39 -0.62
C VAL A 55 0.88 6.28 0.42
N HIS A 56 2.12 6.37 -0.05
CA HIS A 56 3.33 6.28 0.76
C HIS A 56 4.15 7.57 0.66
N HIS A 57 4.69 8.02 1.79
CA HIS A 57 5.67 9.11 1.85
C HIS A 57 7.07 8.54 1.58
N LYS A 58 7.70 8.93 0.46
CA LYS A 58 9.03 8.46 0.05
C LYS A 58 10.11 8.76 1.10
N ASN A 59 10.00 9.91 1.78
CA ASN A 59 10.89 10.31 2.87
C ASN A 59 10.46 9.82 4.27
N TYR A 60 9.34 9.10 4.39
CA TYR A 60 8.79 8.60 5.66
C TYR A 60 8.40 9.69 6.68
N ILE A 61 8.15 10.92 6.22
CA ILE A 61 7.68 12.05 7.04
C ILE A 61 6.19 12.28 6.73
N PRO A 62 5.27 11.86 7.63
CA PRO A 62 3.81 12.03 7.45
C PRO A 62 3.34 13.46 7.19
N GLU A 63 4.10 14.43 7.70
CA GLU A 63 3.80 15.86 7.59
C GLU A 63 4.14 16.43 6.20
N ASP A 64 5.04 15.78 5.43
CA ASP A 64 5.47 16.23 4.09
C ASP A 64 4.57 15.68 2.99
N ASN A 65 3.46 16.37 2.75
CA ASN A 65 2.44 15.96 1.78
C ASN A 65 2.63 16.54 0.37
N ARG A 66 3.83 17.05 0.05
CA ARG A 66 4.13 17.51 -1.32
C ARG A 66 4.00 16.33 -2.29
N ARG A 67 3.34 16.55 -3.44
CA ARG A 67 3.10 15.50 -4.44
C ARG A 67 4.36 14.73 -4.84
N GLU A 68 5.49 15.42 -4.97
CA GLU A 68 6.81 14.82 -5.27
C GLU A 68 7.27 13.77 -4.24
N ASN A 69 6.85 13.91 -2.98
CA ASN A 69 7.15 12.99 -1.88
C ASN A 69 6.12 11.86 -1.74
N LEU A 70 4.97 11.97 -2.38
CA LEU A 70 3.91 10.97 -2.33
C LEU A 70 4.04 9.99 -3.50
N ILE A 71 3.71 8.72 -3.24
CA ILE A 71 3.64 7.67 -4.27
C ILE A 71 2.50 6.70 -3.98
N ALA A 72 1.68 6.41 -4.98
CA ALA A 72 0.61 5.44 -4.95
C ALA A 72 1.15 4.02 -5.19
N LEU A 73 0.96 3.13 -4.21
CA LEU A 73 1.49 1.76 -4.22
C LEU A 73 0.41 0.74 -3.89
N CYS A 74 0.42 -0.38 -4.60
CA CYS A 74 -0.41 -1.53 -4.24
C CYS A 74 0.05 -2.10 -2.88
N SER A 75 -0.82 -2.85 -2.20
CA SER A 75 -0.54 -3.42 -0.87
C SER A 75 0.80 -4.16 -0.79
N ALA A 76 1.17 -4.94 -1.80
CA ALA A 76 2.46 -5.65 -1.83
C ALA A 76 3.66 -4.70 -1.93
N CYS A 77 3.61 -3.72 -2.85
CA CYS A 77 4.70 -2.77 -3.01
C CYS A 77 4.83 -1.82 -1.82
N HIS A 78 3.69 -1.41 -1.24
CA HIS A 78 3.66 -0.60 -0.02
C HIS A 78 4.36 -1.33 1.13
N LEU A 79 4.03 -2.60 1.38
CA LEU A 79 4.70 -3.42 2.40
C LEU A 79 6.20 -3.56 2.13
N ARG A 80 6.60 -3.76 0.87
CA ARG A 80 8.02 -3.85 0.49
C ARG A 80 8.81 -2.58 0.83
N GLN A 81 8.21 -1.40 0.70
CA GLN A 81 8.87 -0.15 1.11
C GLN A 81 9.07 -0.08 2.62
N HIS A 82 8.06 -0.45 3.42
CA HIS A 82 8.20 -0.52 4.88
C HIS A 82 9.22 -1.57 5.35
N GLN A 83 9.30 -2.72 4.68
CA GLN A 83 10.29 -3.76 4.98
C GLN A 83 11.73 -3.30 4.77
N ARG A 84 12.02 -2.34 3.87
CA ARG A 84 13.37 -1.80 3.72
C ARG A 84 13.87 -1.01 4.94
N ARG A 85 12.96 -0.66 5.86
CA ARG A 85 13.28 0.01 7.13
C ARG A 85 13.48 -0.97 8.30
N HIS A 86 12.84 -2.14 8.23
CA HIS A 86 13.03 -3.24 9.16
C HIS A 86 13.99 -4.23 8.52
N GLY A 87 15.29 -4.05 8.74
CA GLY A 87 16.37 -4.84 8.14
C GLY A 87 16.01 -6.31 7.94
N SER A 88 16.37 -6.83 6.76
CA SER A 88 16.24 -8.23 6.31
C SER A 88 15.91 -9.22 7.44
N LEU A 89 14.72 -9.84 7.37
CA LEU A 89 14.47 -11.07 8.13
C LEU A 89 15.55 -12.09 7.74
N PRO A 90 16.20 -12.77 8.71
CA PRO A 90 17.16 -13.82 8.39
C PRO A 90 16.46 -14.93 7.60
N LEU A 91 17.15 -15.47 6.60
CA LEU A 91 16.73 -16.48 5.60
C LEU A 91 16.15 -17.81 6.16
N GLY A 92 15.89 -17.92 7.47
CA GLY A 92 15.54 -19.17 8.15
C GLY A 92 14.06 -19.55 8.17
N GLN A 93 13.14 -18.80 7.55
CA GLN A 93 11.71 -19.12 7.60
C GLN A 93 11.11 -19.34 6.21
N MET A 94 11.56 -20.41 5.55
CA MET A 94 10.93 -20.99 4.35
C MET A 94 10.81 -22.52 4.45
N SER A 95 10.42 -23.05 5.61
CA SER A 95 10.01 -24.46 5.71
C SER A 95 8.52 -24.56 5.97
N LEU A 96 7.75 -24.70 4.89
CA LEU A 96 6.35 -25.14 4.91
C LEU A 96 6.18 -26.30 3.91
N PHE A 97 6.93 -27.37 4.14
CA PHE A 97 6.59 -28.71 3.68
C PHE A 97 6.95 -29.69 4.78
N GLY A 98 5.98 -29.97 5.65
CA GLY A 98 5.97 -31.12 6.54
C GLY A 98 5.00 -32.13 5.96
N GLU A 99 5.56 -33.00 5.12
CA GLU A 99 5.20 -34.38 4.77
C GLU A 99 3.77 -34.87 5.06
N LEU A 100 3.08 -35.22 3.97
CA LEU A 100 2.00 -36.20 3.96
C LEU A 100 2.57 -37.56 4.36
N SER A 101 2.00 -38.19 5.38
CA SER A 101 1.92 -39.64 5.55
C SER A 101 0.67 -39.98 6.35
#